data_AF-A0A1A8Q8Z7-F1
#
_entry.id   AF-A0A1A8Q8Z7-F1
#
_cell.length_a   1.000
_cell.length_b   1.000
_cell.length_c   1.000
_cell.angle_alpha   90.00
_cell.angle_beta   90.00
_cell.angle_gamma   90.00
#
_symmetry.space_group_name_H-M   'P 1'
#
loop_
_entity.id
_entity.type
_entity.pdbx_description
1 polymer ?
#
loop_
_entity_poly.entity_id
_entity_poly.type
_entity_poly.pdbx_seq_one_letter_code
_entity_poly.pdbx_strand_id
1 'polypeptide(L)'
;MSRLFATLVAAVLLGSEASGKTVTGLFRSEAARQENGQFITKFMFQGGNGLVVCRLENPLLAAQRESRLLLYQDLDSDLDNLSCSQRLSRAHFTIPLSQEEHNQTIPPHSSPSLWRVLYADRGTCQENSVTHSDVRFTLLMLNADSAGNPLEHFSAEETGLHSFYFLLLLAYFLACCIYIQPLCQALRKGGPMHTVLKVLSTALALQGCSALCNYIHLARYSRDGTGFPLMGSLAELWDMVSQVSMLYMLLSLCMGWTLSRGRKPQSRPLQWEQSPASTAVAVGGVITQGVL
;
A
#
# COMPACT_ATOMS: atom_id res chain seq x y z
N MET A 1 -13.39 -18.75 -17.63
CA MET A 1 -12.04 -18.18 -17.42
C MET A 1 -11.98 -16.67 -17.63
N SER A 2 -12.50 -16.10 -18.73
CA SER A 2 -12.46 -14.63 -18.97
C SER A 2 -13.17 -13.78 -17.92
N ARG A 3 -14.33 -14.21 -17.39
CA ARG A 3 -15.07 -13.45 -16.36
C ARG A 3 -14.39 -13.43 -14.99
N LEU A 4 -13.75 -14.53 -14.58
CA LEU A 4 -13.01 -14.63 -13.31
C LEU A 4 -11.73 -13.77 -13.34
N PHE A 5 -11.06 -13.73 -14.48
CA PHE A 5 -9.89 -12.86 -14.67
C PHE A 5 -10.31 -11.38 -14.68
N ALA A 6 -11.44 -11.05 -15.33
CA ALA A 6 -11.99 -9.70 -15.31
C ALA A 6 -12.45 -9.25 -13.91
N THR A 7 -13.05 -10.14 -13.10
CA THR A 7 -13.41 -9.84 -11.71
C THR A 7 -12.19 -9.69 -10.81
N LEU A 8 -11.14 -10.49 -11.02
CA LEU A 8 -9.88 -10.35 -10.28
C LEU A 8 -9.17 -9.04 -10.63
N VAL A 9 -9.10 -8.69 -11.91
CA VAL A 9 -8.57 -7.41 -12.37
C VAL A 9 -9.41 -6.24 -11.83
N ALA A 10 -10.74 -6.36 -11.82
CA ALA A 10 -11.61 -5.34 -11.24
C ALA A 10 -11.40 -5.21 -9.73
N ALA A 11 -11.26 -6.30 -8.98
CA ALA A 11 -10.97 -6.26 -7.54
C ALA A 11 -9.60 -5.65 -7.24
N VAL A 12 -8.57 -5.97 -8.04
CA VAL A 12 -7.23 -5.37 -7.96
C VAL A 12 -7.24 -3.87 -8.29
N LEU A 13 -8.09 -3.44 -9.23
CA LEU A 13 -8.25 -2.03 -9.60
C LEU A 13 -9.12 -1.24 -8.60
N LEU A 14 -10.09 -1.89 -7.95
CA LEU A 14 -11.04 -1.26 -7.03
C LEU A 14 -10.58 -1.26 -5.57
N GLY A 15 -9.63 -2.12 -5.19
CA GLY A 15 -9.02 -2.12 -3.85
C GLY A 15 -7.90 -1.10 -3.65
N SER A 16 -7.56 -0.32 -4.68
CA SER A 16 -6.46 0.64 -4.64
C SER A 16 -6.92 1.98 -4.05
N GLU A 17 -7.26 1.99 -2.77
CA GLU A 17 -7.07 3.22 -1.97
C GLU A 17 -5.60 3.30 -1.57
N ALA A 18 -4.72 3.47 -2.57
CA ALA A 18 -3.34 3.82 -2.32
C ALA A 18 -3.32 5.26 -1.78
N SER A 19 -3.37 5.40 -0.46
CA SER A 19 -3.16 6.68 0.22
C SER A 19 -1.70 7.11 0.01
N GLY A 20 -1.41 7.71 -1.14
CA GLY A 20 -0.13 8.36 -1.40
C GLY A 20 0.13 9.48 -0.37
N LYS A 21 1.39 9.83 -0.12
CA LYS A 21 1.73 10.93 0.80
C LYS A 21 1.53 12.29 0.16
N THR A 22 1.61 12.33 -1.17
CA THR A 22 1.01 13.42 -1.96
C THR A 22 -0.45 13.08 -2.17
N VAL A 23 -1.33 13.77 -1.45
CA VAL A 23 -2.78 13.55 -1.52
C VAL A 23 -3.39 14.71 -2.29
N THR A 24 -4.11 14.37 -3.36
CA THR A 24 -4.96 15.34 -4.06
C THR A 24 -6.40 14.99 -3.80
N GLY A 25 -7.24 16.01 -3.59
CA GLY A 25 -8.62 15.75 -3.21
C GLY A 25 -9.46 17.00 -3.14
N LEU A 26 -10.68 16.81 -2.63
CA LEU A 26 -11.67 17.85 -2.44
C LEU A 26 -11.98 17.97 -0.95
N PHE A 27 -11.87 19.19 -0.43
CA PHE A 27 -12.38 19.54 0.88
C PHE A 27 -13.89 19.71 0.80
N ARG A 28 -14.59 18.85 1.54
CA ARG A 28 -16.05 18.76 1.56
C ARG A 28 -16.56 19.12 2.95
N SER A 29 -17.25 20.24 3.03
CA SER A 29 -17.89 20.70 4.28
C SER A 29 -18.90 19.67 4.82
N GLU A 30 -19.59 18.95 3.94
CA GLU A 30 -20.55 17.91 4.33
C GLU A 30 -19.87 16.70 4.97
N ALA A 31 -18.80 16.19 4.36
CA ALA A 31 -18.01 15.09 4.94
C ALA A 31 -17.39 15.51 6.27
N ALA A 32 -16.87 16.73 6.35
CA ALA A 32 -16.34 17.27 7.59
C ALA A 32 -17.42 17.32 8.69
N ARG A 33 -18.66 17.70 8.37
CA ARG A 33 -19.75 17.72 9.34
C ARG A 33 -20.17 16.32 9.79
N GLN A 34 -20.27 15.36 8.87
CA GLN A 34 -20.70 13.99 9.21
C GLN A 34 -19.68 13.26 10.08
N GLU A 35 -18.38 13.50 9.86
CA GLU A 35 -17.29 12.78 10.53
C GLU A 35 -16.60 13.57 11.66
N ASN A 36 -17.14 14.73 12.05
CA ASN A 36 -16.50 15.66 13.00
C ASN A 36 -15.07 16.06 12.57
N GLY A 37 -14.91 16.34 11.29
CA GLY A 37 -13.67 16.62 10.58
C GLY A 37 -13.41 15.57 9.51
N GLN A 38 -13.19 16.01 8.27
CA GLN A 38 -12.94 15.12 7.14
C GLN A 38 -11.53 14.55 7.26
N PHE A 39 -11.39 13.23 7.31
CA PHE A 39 -10.06 12.61 7.27
C PHE A 39 -9.41 12.83 5.91
N ILE A 40 -8.16 13.29 5.91
CA ILE A 40 -7.39 13.51 4.68
C ILE A 40 -6.35 12.40 4.52
N THR A 41 -5.48 12.22 5.51
CA THR A 41 -4.39 11.24 5.44
C THR A 41 -3.66 11.09 6.77
N LYS A 42 -2.73 10.14 6.81
CA LYS A 42 -1.81 9.89 7.93
C LYS A 42 -0.37 9.76 7.43
N PHE A 43 0.58 10.30 8.20
CA PHE A 43 2.00 10.26 7.85
C PHE A 43 2.88 10.14 9.08
N MET A 44 3.87 9.25 9.02
CA MET A 44 4.84 9.08 10.09
C MET A 44 6.11 9.89 9.82
N PHE A 45 6.33 10.92 10.63
CA PHE A 45 7.55 11.72 10.59
C PHE A 45 8.66 11.04 11.39
N GLN A 46 9.89 11.03 10.89
CA GLN A 46 11.04 10.35 11.51
C GLN A 46 11.58 11.05 12.78
N GLY A 47 11.10 12.25 13.11
CA GLY A 47 11.59 13.06 14.23
C GLY A 47 12.58 14.18 13.83
N GLY A 48 12.95 14.28 12.55
CA GLY A 48 13.68 15.44 12.00
C GLY A 48 12.76 16.60 11.60
N ASN A 49 13.31 17.55 10.83
CA ASN A 49 12.57 18.68 10.24
C ASN A 49 11.59 18.20 9.15
N GLY A 50 10.46 17.63 9.57
CA GLY A 50 9.37 17.28 8.66
C GLY A 50 8.67 18.52 8.13
N LEU A 51 8.13 18.46 6.91
CA LEU A 51 7.41 19.55 6.29
C LEU A 51 6.05 19.08 5.78
N VAL A 52 5.02 19.86 6.10
CA VAL A 52 3.68 19.72 5.53
C VAL A 52 3.42 20.91 4.63
N VAL A 53 3.13 20.64 3.36
CA VAL A 53 2.82 21.66 2.35
C VAL A 53 1.40 21.44 1.86
N CYS A 54 0.53 22.42 2.05
CA CYS A 54 -0.84 22.39 1.55
C CYS A 54 -1.01 23.46 0.46
N ARG A 55 -1.39 23.01 -0.74
CA ARG A 55 -1.68 23.87 -1.89
C ARG A 55 -3.16 23.87 -2.22
N LEU A 56 -3.73 25.04 -2.47
CA LEU A 56 -5.15 25.25 -2.75
C LEU A 56 -5.33 25.81 -4.15
N GLU A 57 -6.31 25.31 -4.91
CA GLU A 57 -6.67 25.91 -6.20
C GLU A 57 -7.48 27.22 -6.04
N ASN A 58 -8.25 27.34 -4.95
CA ASN A 58 -9.09 28.52 -4.70
C ASN A 58 -8.99 28.99 -3.24
N PRO A 59 -7.96 29.78 -2.89
CA PRO A 59 -7.71 30.21 -1.51
C PRO A 59 -8.78 31.19 -0.98
N LEU A 60 -9.41 31.98 -1.86
CA LEU A 60 -10.47 32.92 -1.46
C LEU A 60 -11.69 32.19 -0.91
N LEU A 61 -12.09 31.10 -1.57
CA LEU A 61 -13.20 30.26 -1.14
C LEU A 61 -12.88 29.56 0.20
N ALA A 62 -11.65 29.11 0.38
CA ALA A 62 -11.18 28.50 1.62
C ALA A 62 -11.17 29.51 2.78
N ALA A 63 -10.70 30.74 2.52
CA ALA A 63 -10.67 31.83 3.50
C ALA A 63 -12.09 32.24 3.93
N GLN A 64 -13.04 32.37 2.99
CA GLN A 64 -14.43 32.72 3.28
C GLN A 64 -15.10 31.71 4.23
N ARG A 65 -14.68 30.44 4.19
CA ARG A 65 -15.21 29.36 5.05
C ARG A 65 -14.48 29.21 6.37
N GLU A 66 -13.44 30.00 6.59
CA GLU A 66 -12.52 29.80 7.70
C GLU A 66 -11.99 28.36 7.71
N SER A 67 -11.66 27.86 6.50
CA SER A 67 -11.12 26.52 6.29
C SER A 67 -9.80 26.37 7.01
N ARG A 68 -9.58 25.21 7.62
CA ARG A 68 -8.42 24.92 8.44
C ARG A 68 -8.04 23.46 8.36
N LEU A 69 -6.73 23.22 8.30
CA LEU A 69 -6.15 21.90 8.35
C LEU A 69 -5.68 21.65 9.78
N LEU A 70 -6.14 20.55 10.37
CA LEU A 70 -5.88 20.16 11.74
C LEU A 70 -4.95 18.95 11.76
N LEU A 71 -3.85 19.06 12.50
CA LEU A 71 -2.88 17.98 12.63
C LEU A 71 -2.91 17.46 14.07
N TYR A 72 -3.06 16.15 14.19
CA TYR A 72 -3.08 15.44 15.47
C TYR A 72 -1.93 14.45 15.51
N GLN A 73 -1.33 14.28 16.68
CA GLN A 73 -0.39 13.21 16.92
C GLN A 73 -1.18 11.97 17.39
N ASP A 74 -1.01 10.81 16.74
CA ASP A 74 -1.87 9.63 16.88
C ASP A 74 -1.86 8.98 18.29
N LEU A 75 -1.03 9.49 19.20
CA LEU A 75 -1.01 9.09 20.63
C LEU A 75 -2.24 9.60 21.41
N ASP A 76 -3.06 10.47 20.82
CA ASP A 76 -4.28 11.00 21.42
C ASP A 76 -5.48 10.04 21.21
N SER A 77 -5.46 8.88 21.89
CA SER A 77 -6.51 7.83 21.85
C SER A 77 -7.92 8.29 22.22
N ASP A 78 -8.06 9.48 22.82
CA ASP A 78 -9.33 10.00 23.34
C ASP A 78 -10.12 10.84 22.34
N LEU A 79 -9.62 11.04 21.11
CA LEU A 79 -10.22 11.92 20.10
C LEU A 79 -11.65 11.55 19.71
N ASP A 80 -12.02 10.28 19.82
CA ASP A 80 -13.34 9.78 19.40
C ASP A 80 -14.40 9.95 20.48
N ASN A 81 -14.01 10.18 21.75
CA ASN A 81 -14.92 10.42 22.87
C ASN A 81 -15.23 11.91 23.09
N LEU A 82 -14.56 12.80 22.37
CA LEU A 82 -14.71 14.25 22.52
C LEU A 82 -15.89 14.78 21.70
N SER A 83 -16.54 15.83 22.20
CA SER A 83 -17.48 16.60 21.38
C SER A 83 -16.77 17.24 20.17
N CYS A 84 -17.50 17.51 19.09
CA CYS A 84 -16.94 18.10 17.86
C CYS A 84 -16.03 19.30 18.14
N SER A 85 -16.53 20.30 18.87
CA SER A 85 -15.75 21.51 19.18
C SER A 85 -14.48 21.22 20.00
N GLN A 86 -14.56 20.29 20.96
CA GLN A 86 -13.40 19.89 21.76
C GLN A 86 -12.37 19.17 20.90
N ARG A 87 -12.81 18.26 20.03
CA ARG A 87 -11.96 17.55 19.07
C ARG A 87 -11.20 18.53 18.18
N LEU A 88 -11.88 19.51 17.57
CA LEU A 88 -11.21 20.53 16.74
C LEU A 88 -10.22 21.38 17.55
N SER A 89 -10.52 21.70 18.82
CA SER A 89 -9.63 22.51 19.66
C SER A 89 -8.37 21.79 20.15
N ARG A 90 -8.39 20.45 20.16
CA ARG A 90 -7.28 19.61 20.67
C ARG A 90 -6.19 19.34 19.61
N ALA A 91 -6.33 19.88 18.39
CA ALA A 91 -5.31 19.74 17.36
C ALA A 91 -3.97 20.34 17.82
N HIS A 92 -2.86 19.63 17.58
CA HIS A 92 -1.52 20.11 17.90
C HIS A 92 -1.13 21.28 16.99
N PHE A 93 -1.51 21.21 15.72
CA PHE A 93 -1.40 22.33 14.79
C PHE A 93 -2.74 22.61 14.12
N THR A 94 -3.03 23.90 13.97
CA THR A 94 -4.16 24.42 13.20
C THR A 94 -3.61 25.35 12.13
N ILE A 95 -3.67 24.93 10.87
CA ILE A 95 -3.19 25.70 9.73
C ILE A 95 -4.40 26.36 9.07
N PRO A 96 -4.58 27.69 9.18
CA PRO A 96 -5.63 28.39 8.46
C PRO A 96 -5.36 28.33 6.96
N LEU A 97 -6.37 28.02 6.15
CA LEU A 97 -6.25 27.85 4.70
C LEU A 97 -6.71 29.15 3.99
N SER A 98 -5.88 30.19 4.04
CA SER A 98 -6.20 31.51 3.46
C SER A 98 -5.35 31.92 2.25
N GLN A 99 -4.17 31.32 2.09
CA GLN A 99 -3.23 31.51 0.98
C GLN A 99 -3.19 30.32 0.02
N GLU A 100 -2.59 30.50 -1.16
CA GLU A 100 -2.43 29.45 -2.17
C GLU A 100 -1.56 28.28 -1.68
N GLU A 101 -0.49 28.58 -0.95
CA GLU A 101 0.42 27.57 -0.38
C GLU A 101 0.64 27.86 1.11
N HIS A 102 0.53 26.83 1.95
CA HIS A 102 0.89 26.89 3.38
C HIS A 102 1.92 25.84 3.71
N ASN A 103 2.97 26.28 4.38
CA ASN A 103 4.10 25.46 4.78
C ASN A 103 4.16 25.40 6.30
N GLN A 104 4.06 24.20 6.86
CA GLN A 104 4.16 23.95 8.28
C GLN A 104 5.29 22.96 8.56
N THR A 105 6.32 23.41 9.26
CA THR A 105 7.40 22.54 9.73
C THR A 105 6.96 21.83 11.00
N ILE A 106 7.17 20.51 11.06
CA ILE A 106 6.92 19.71 12.26
C ILE A 106 8.16 19.82 13.17
N PRO A 107 7.98 20.14 14.46
CA PRO A 107 9.11 20.26 15.37
C PRO A 107 9.85 18.92 15.49
N PRO A 108 11.17 18.96 15.72
CA PRO A 108 11.96 17.75 15.86
C PRO A 108 11.56 16.99 17.12
N HIS A 109 11.48 15.66 17.01
CA HIS A 109 11.15 14.74 18.09
C HIS A 109 12.24 13.65 18.18
N SER A 110 12.46 13.10 19.38
CA SER A 110 13.46 12.07 19.61
C SER A 110 13.11 10.71 18.98
N SER A 111 11.84 10.49 18.63
CA SER A 111 11.35 9.26 18.04
C SER A 111 10.39 9.55 16.87
N PRO A 112 10.22 8.60 15.93
CA PRO A 112 9.20 8.72 14.91
C PRO A 112 7.81 8.87 15.53
N SER A 113 6.98 9.73 14.94
CA SER A 113 5.61 9.96 15.40
C SER A 113 4.64 9.95 14.23
N LEU A 114 3.48 9.34 14.44
CA LEU A 114 2.40 9.28 13.46
C LEU A 114 1.50 10.51 13.61
N TRP A 115 1.26 11.19 12.50
CA TRP A 115 0.43 12.38 12.44
C TRP A 115 -0.78 12.14 11.55
N ARG A 116 -1.94 12.56 12.05
CA ARG A 116 -3.23 12.46 11.37
C ARG A 116 -3.66 13.85 10.92
N VAL A 117 -4.05 13.97 9.65
CA VAL A 117 -4.46 15.25 9.06
C VAL A 117 -5.96 15.24 8.80
N LEU A 118 -6.66 16.22 9.36
CA LEU A 118 -8.09 16.42 9.18
C LEU A 118 -8.38 17.80 8.59
N TYR A 119 -9.42 17.88 7.78
CA TYR A 119 -9.98 19.13 7.30
C TYR A 119 -11.20 19.52 8.14
N ALA A 120 -11.28 20.80 8.49
CA ALA A 120 -12.44 21.40 9.11
C ALA A 120 -12.66 22.83 8.61
N ASP A 121 -13.87 23.31 8.77
CA ASP A 121 -14.29 24.67 8.44
C ASP A 121 -15.24 25.21 9.52
N ARG A 122 -15.81 26.40 9.29
CA ARG A 122 -16.80 26.99 10.20
C ARG A 122 -18.07 26.15 10.35
N GLY A 123 -18.48 25.44 9.29
CA GLY A 123 -19.72 24.66 9.24
C GLY A 123 -19.60 23.27 9.87
N THR A 124 -18.39 22.81 10.17
CA THR A 124 -18.09 21.43 10.61
C THR A 124 -18.86 21.02 11.87
N CYS A 125 -18.94 21.89 12.89
CA CYS A 125 -19.71 21.60 14.13
C CYS A 125 -21.07 22.31 14.18
N GLN A 126 -21.55 22.91 13.09
CA GLN A 126 -22.81 23.63 13.06
C GLN A 126 -23.88 22.81 12.34
N GLU A 127 -25.03 22.62 12.98
CA GLU A 127 -26.16 21.85 12.44
C GLU A 127 -26.85 22.57 11.26
N ASN A 128 -26.81 23.91 11.22
CA ASN A 128 -27.46 24.74 10.20
C ASN A 128 -26.46 25.36 9.20
N SER A 129 -25.50 24.57 8.71
CA SER A 129 -24.53 25.03 7.72
C SER A 129 -25.05 24.86 6.29
N VAL A 130 -24.91 25.93 5.50
CA VAL A 130 -25.20 25.94 4.06
C VAL A 130 -24.18 25.05 3.35
N THR A 131 -24.63 24.20 2.43
CA THR A 131 -23.75 23.41 1.58
C THR A 131 -22.92 24.35 0.71
N HIS A 132 -21.61 24.32 0.88
CA HIS A 132 -20.71 25.15 0.10
C HIS A 132 -19.95 24.30 -0.94
N SER A 133 -19.53 24.89 -2.05
CA SER A 133 -18.84 24.21 -3.17
C SER A 133 -17.50 23.56 -2.80
N ASP A 134 -17.14 22.40 -3.30
CA ASP A 134 -15.88 21.76 -2.89
C ASP A 134 -14.62 22.60 -3.23
N VAL A 135 -13.62 22.59 -2.34
CA VAL A 135 -12.30 23.24 -2.58
C VAL A 135 -11.27 22.17 -2.92
N ARG A 136 -10.59 22.28 -4.06
CA ARG A 136 -9.53 21.33 -4.41
C ARG A 136 -8.22 21.66 -3.70
N PHE A 137 -7.55 20.63 -3.22
CA PHE A 137 -6.28 20.73 -2.54
C PHE A 137 -5.27 19.69 -3.03
N THR A 138 -3.99 20.01 -2.80
CA THR A 138 -2.86 19.09 -2.89
C THR A 138 -2.06 19.21 -1.60
N LEU A 139 -1.98 18.11 -0.85
CA LEU A 139 -1.23 18.02 0.40
C LEU A 139 0.03 17.19 0.16
N LEU A 140 1.19 17.71 0.54
CA LEU A 140 2.47 17.00 0.54
C LEU A 140 3.00 16.92 1.97
N MET A 141 3.51 15.75 2.34
CA MET A 141 4.15 15.52 3.63
C MET A 141 5.53 14.92 3.36
N LEU A 142 6.56 15.59 3.85
CA LEU A 142 7.96 15.31 3.53
C LEU A 142 8.76 15.12 4.82
N ASN A 143 9.59 14.08 4.85
CA ASN A 143 10.63 13.88 5.85
C ASN A 143 11.94 14.55 5.41
N ALA A 144 12.82 14.76 6.38
CA ALA A 144 14.17 15.24 6.13
C ALA A 144 15.02 14.14 5.49
N ASP A 145 15.76 14.48 4.43
CA ASP A 145 16.73 13.62 3.78
C ASP A 145 18.00 13.45 4.66
N SER A 146 18.98 12.69 4.16
CA SER A 146 20.27 12.49 4.86
C SER A 146 21.06 13.78 5.08
N ALA A 147 20.75 14.87 4.36
CA ALA A 147 21.34 16.19 4.52
C ALA A 147 20.48 17.12 5.41
N GLY A 148 19.35 16.65 5.93
CA GLY A 148 18.44 17.41 6.79
C GLY A 148 17.40 18.26 6.04
N ASN A 149 17.29 18.14 4.71
CA ASN A 149 16.34 18.90 3.90
C ASN A 149 15.01 18.15 3.76
N PRO A 150 13.84 18.80 3.88
CA PRO A 150 12.53 18.16 3.80
C PRO A 150 12.14 17.80 2.36
N LEU A 151 12.80 16.82 1.77
CA LEU A 151 12.61 16.39 0.37
C LEU A 151 12.19 14.93 0.25
N GLU A 152 12.21 14.17 1.34
CA GLU A 152 11.95 12.74 1.30
C GLU A 152 10.45 12.44 1.42
N HIS A 153 9.89 11.81 0.39
CA HIS A 153 8.48 11.43 0.37
C HIS A 153 8.13 10.20 1.21
N PHE A 154 9.13 9.43 1.67
CA PHE A 154 8.90 8.23 2.47
C PHE A 154 8.54 8.58 3.91
N SER A 155 7.50 7.94 4.45
CA SER A 155 7.26 7.94 5.90
C SER A 155 8.32 7.09 6.62
N ALA A 156 8.46 7.30 7.92
CA ALA A 156 9.43 6.55 8.74
C ALA A 156 9.23 5.02 8.66
N GLU A 157 7.99 4.56 8.53
CA GLU A 157 7.61 3.14 8.37
C GLU A 157 8.06 2.53 7.02
N GLU A 158 8.14 3.33 5.96
CA GLU A 158 8.51 2.90 4.60
C GLU A 158 9.97 3.20 4.28
N THR A 159 10.68 3.83 5.21
CA THR A 159 12.07 4.24 5.02
C THR A 159 12.96 3.01 4.85
N GLY A 160 13.78 3.01 3.80
CA GLY A 160 14.68 1.89 3.48
C GLY A 160 14.01 0.77 2.67
N LEU A 161 12.69 0.79 2.47
CA LEU A 161 11.99 -0.22 1.68
C LEU A 161 12.45 -0.20 0.21
N HIS A 162 12.68 0.99 -0.36
CA HIS A 162 13.22 1.14 -1.71
C HIS A 162 14.60 0.47 -1.85
N SER A 163 15.51 0.70 -0.88
CA SER A 163 16.83 0.09 -0.84
C SER A 163 16.77 -1.43 -0.64
N PHE A 164 15.84 -1.91 0.19
CA PHE A 164 15.59 -3.34 0.38
C PHE A 164 15.20 -4.02 -0.95
N TYR A 165 14.23 -3.48 -1.69
CA TYR A 165 13.81 -4.04 -2.97
C TYR A 165 14.91 -3.96 -4.04
N PHE A 166 15.72 -2.90 -4.03
CA PHE A 166 16.90 -2.82 -4.89
C PHE A 166 17.89 -3.96 -4.61
N LEU A 167 18.25 -4.19 -3.35
CA LEU A 167 19.14 -5.28 -2.95
C LEU A 167 18.54 -6.66 -3.25
N LEU A 168 17.23 -6.83 -3.03
CA LEU A 168 16.51 -8.06 -3.34
C LEU A 168 16.54 -8.35 -4.85
N LEU A 169 16.29 -7.34 -5.69
CA LEU A 169 16.40 -7.47 -7.16
C LEU A 169 17.82 -7.80 -7.60
N LEU A 170 18.83 -7.20 -6.96
CA LEU A 170 20.23 -7.54 -7.23
C LEU A 170 20.51 -9.02 -6.90
N ALA A 171 20.02 -9.52 -5.77
CA ALA A 171 20.13 -10.94 -5.41
C ALA A 171 19.42 -11.85 -6.42
N TYR A 172 18.20 -11.50 -6.85
CA TYR A 172 17.48 -12.22 -7.90
C TYR A 172 18.23 -12.22 -9.23
N PHE A 173 18.81 -11.08 -9.62
CA PHE A 173 19.59 -10.97 -10.84
C PHE A 173 20.82 -11.89 -10.81
N LEU A 174 21.57 -11.90 -9.70
CA LEU A 174 22.71 -12.81 -9.51
C LEU A 174 22.27 -14.28 -9.54
N ALA A 175 21.18 -14.62 -8.84
CA ALA A 175 20.63 -15.97 -8.86
C ALA A 175 20.18 -16.40 -10.26
N CYS A 176 19.54 -15.49 -11.03
CA CYS A 176 19.15 -15.74 -12.41
C CYS A 176 20.37 -16.01 -13.29
N CYS A 177 21.43 -15.21 -13.19
CA CYS A 177 22.67 -15.41 -13.94
C CYS A 177 23.29 -16.80 -13.69
N ILE A 178 23.27 -17.27 -12.45
CA ILE A 178 23.77 -18.60 -12.08
C ILE A 178 22.83 -19.71 -12.58
N TYR A 179 21.52 -19.52 -12.44
CA TYR A 179 20.51 -20.56 -12.69
C TYR A 179 20.11 -20.70 -14.16
N ILE A 180 20.25 -19.65 -14.98
CA ILE A 180 19.76 -19.64 -16.36
C ILE A 180 20.50 -20.64 -17.26
N GLN A 181 21.80 -20.83 -17.05
CA GLN A 181 22.59 -21.80 -17.80
C GLN A 181 22.12 -23.26 -17.55
N PRO A 182 22.05 -23.75 -16.29
CA PRO A 182 21.45 -25.05 -15.97
C PRO A 182 20.02 -25.21 -16.47
N LEU A 183 19.19 -24.16 -16.31
CA LEU A 183 17.79 -24.19 -16.73
C LEU A 183 17.65 -24.35 -18.25
N CYS A 184 18.41 -23.58 -19.04
CA CYS A 184 18.41 -23.69 -20.48
C CYS A 184 18.89 -25.06 -20.95
N GLN A 185 19.91 -25.63 -20.30
CA GLN A 185 20.37 -26.99 -20.60
C GLN A 185 19.31 -28.04 -20.25
N ALA A 186 18.62 -27.89 -19.12
CA ALA A 186 17.54 -28.80 -18.72
C ALA A 186 16.36 -28.74 -19.69
N LEU A 187 15.96 -27.54 -20.13
CA LEU A 187 14.90 -27.34 -21.11
C LEU A 187 15.28 -27.91 -22.49
N ARG A 188 16.50 -27.65 -22.97
CA ARG A 188 17.00 -28.19 -24.26
C ARG A 188 17.07 -29.72 -24.28
N LYS A 189 17.39 -30.35 -23.15
CA LYS A 189 17.46 -31.81 -23.04
C LYS A 189 16.08 -32.49 -23.05
N GLY A 190 14.98 -31.74 -22.92
CA GLY A 190 13.62 -32.25 -23.03
C GLY A 190 13.23 -33.31 -21.98
N GLY A 191 14.06 -33.53 -20.97
CA GLY A 191 13.81 -34.54 -19.94
C GLY A 191 12.70 -34.13 -18.97
N PRO A 192 12.07 -35.08 -18.27
CA PRO A 192 11.07 -34.77 -17.26
C PRO A 192 11.74 -34.05 -16.08
N MET A 193 11.64 -32.73 -16.04
CA MET A 193 12.02 -31.94 -14.87
C MET A 193 11.10 -32.26 -13.70
N HIS A 194 11.68 -32.50 -12.53
CA HIS A 194 10.93 -32.87 -11.33
C HIS A 194 9.85 -31.83 -11.02
N THR A 195 8.62 -32.29 -10.73
CA THR A 195 7.47 -31.40 -10.56
C THR A 195 7.69 -30.36 -9.47
N VAL A 196 8.36 -30.72 -8.36
CA VAL A 196 8.75 -29.77 -7.30
C VAL A 196 9.65 -28.67 -7.84
N LEU A 197 10.64 -28.99 -8.70
CA LEU A 197 11.53 -27.98 -9.28
C LEU A 197 10.76 -27.04 -10.21
N LYS A 198 9.71 -27.52 -10.90
CA LYS A 198 8.87 -26.67 -11.76
C LYS A 198 8.04 -25.70 -10.94
N VAL A 199 7.40 -26.19 -9.88
CA VAL A 199 6.61 -25.36 -8.95
C VAL A 199 7.51 -24.31 -8.29
N LEU A 200 8.66 -24.73 -7.76
CA LEU A 200 9.64 -23.83 -7.14
C LEU A 200 10.16 -22.77 -8.13
N SER A 201 10.54 -23.17 -9.35
CA SER A 201 11.03 -22.21 -10.37
C SER A 201 9.95 -21.20 -10.76
N THR A 202 8.69 -21.65 -10.84
CA THR A 202 7.55 -20.77 -11.18
C THR A 202 7.26 -19.81 -10.02
N ALA A 203 7.29 -20.29 -8.78
CA ALA A 203 7.10 -19.47 -7.59
C ALA A 203 8.18 -18.39 -7.46
N LEU A 204 9.46 -18.75 -7.65
CA LEU A 204 10.57 -17.80 -7.64
C LEU A 204 10.48 -16.78 -8.77
N ALA A 205 10.03 -17.18 -9.96
CA ALA A 205 9.80 -16.25 -11.06
C ALA A 205 8.69 -15.23 -10.72
N LEU A 206 7.57 -15.70 -10.15
CA LEU A 206 6.47 -14.83 -9.69
C LEU A 206 6.94 -13.86 -8.60
N GLN A 207 7.73 -14.34 -7.64
CA GLN A 207 8.27 -13.53 -6.56
C GLN A 207 9.27 -12.47 -7.07
N GLY A 208 10.13 -12.83 -8.03
CA GLY A 208 11.02 -11.87 -8.70
C GLY A 208 10.25 -10.81 -9.49
N CYS A 209 9.17 -11.19 -10.18
CA CYS A 209 8.29 -10.25 -10.87
C CYS A 209 7.59 -9.30 -9.90
N SER A 210 7.12 -9.81 -8.75
CA SER A 210 6.56 -9.00 -7.68
C SER A 210 7.56 -7.97 -7.15
N ALA A 211 8.78 -8.40 -6.83
CA ALA A 211 9.84 -7.51 -6.36
C ALA A 211 10.16 -6.41 -7.38
N LEU A 212 10.12 -6.71 -8.68
CA LEU A 212 10.32 -5.73 -9.74
C LEU A 212 9.19 -4.70 -9.79
N CYS A 213 7.94 -5.13 -9.71
CA CYS A 213 6.78 -4.23 -9.67
C CYS A 213 6.82 -3.33 -8.43
N ASN A 214 7.14 -3.87 -7.25
CA ASN A 214 7.30 -3.09 -6.03
C ASN A 214 8.45 -2.08 -6.13
N TYR A 215 9.59 -2.45 -6.71
CA TYR A 215 10.67 -1.51 -6.95
C TYR A 215 10.25 -0.37 -7.88
N ILE A 216 9.55 -0.65 -8.98
CA ILE A 216 9.06 0.38 -9.92
C ILE A 216 8.07 1.31 -9.22
N HIS A 217 7.15 0.77 -8.43
CA HIS A 217 6.22 1.55 -7.61
C HIS A 217 6.98 2.49 -6.66
N LEU A 218 7.90 1.95 -5.86
CA LEU A 218 8.67 2.72 -4.87
C LEU A 218 9.64 3.72 -5.50
N ALA A 219 10.20 3.41 -6.66
CA ALA A 219 11.08 4.31 -7.41
C ALA A 219 10.34 5.54 -7.96
N ARG A 220 9.05 5.41 -8.25
CA ARG A 220 8.18 6.54 -8.59
C ARG A 220 7.68 7.25 -7.34
N TYR A 221 7.36 6.48 -6.31
CA TYR A 221 6.91 7.02 -5.03
C TYR A 221 7.97 7.93 -4.38
N SER A 222 9.25 7.59 -4.49
CA SER A 222 10.34 8.43 -3.98
C SER A 222 10.42 9.82 -4.62
N ARG A 223 9.87 9.99 -5.83
CA ARG A 223 9.91 11.26 -6.57
C ARG A 223 8.63 12.09 -6.42
N ASP A 224 7.48 11.41 -6.48
CA ASP A 224 6.18 12.08 -6.59
C ASP A 224 5.30 11.90 -5.33
N GLY A 225 5.65 10.96 -4.43
CA GLY A 225 4.89 10.62 -3.23
C GLY A 225 3.58 9.85 -3.47
N THR A 226 3.24 9.57 -4.74
CA THR A 226 2.04 8.79 -5.13
C THR A 226 2.38 7.38 -5.59
N GLY A 227 3.55 7.20 -6.22
CA GLY A 227 3.94 5.93 -6.83
C GLY A 227 3.07 5.56 -8.03
N PHE A 228 3.13 4.27 -8.40
CA PHE A 228 2.29 3.71 -9.46
C PHE A 228 1.34 2.65 -8.85
N PRO A 229 0.08 2.98 -8.54
CA PRO A 229 -0.80 2.13 -7.74
C PRO A 229 -1.01 0.75 -8.37
N LEU A 230 -1.20 0.71 -9.69
CA LEU A 230 -1.36 -0.55 -10.43
C LEU A 230 -0.16 -1.51 -10.25
N MET A 231 1.07 -1.00 -10.19
CA MET A 231 2.25 -1.85 -9.99
C MET A 231 2.34 -2.36 -8.55
N GLY A 232 1.91 -1.56 -7.56
CA GLY A 232 1.77 -2.03 -6.19
C GLY A 232 0.80 -3.20 -6.09
N SER A 233 -0.42 -3.05 -6.64
CA SER A 233 -1.43 -4.11 -6.58
C SER A 233 -1.06 -5.36 -7.39
N LEU A 234 -0.37 -5.21 -8.53
CA LEU A 234 0.20 -6.35 -9.28
C LEU A 234 1.30 -7.07 -8.50
N ALA A 235 2.16 -6.32 -7.80
CA ALA A 235 3.21 -6.89 -6.98
C ALA A 235 2.62 -7.72 -5.83
N GLU A 236 1.63 -7.19 -5.12
CA GLU A 236 0.91 -7.90 -4.06
C GLU A 236 0.26 -9.18 -4.58
N LEU A 237 -0.44 -9.12 -5.72
CA LEU A 237 -1.06 -10.30 -6.33
C LEU A 237 -0.04 -11.39 -6.65
N TRP A 238 1.07 -11.04 -7.33
CA TRP A 238 2.10 -12.02 -7.68
C TRP A 238 2.81 -12.59 -6.45
N ASP A 239 3.01 -11.78 -5.41
CA ASP A 239 3.59 -12.25 -4.15
C ASP A 239 2.65 -13.23 -3.43
N MET A 240 1.37 -12.90 -3.31
CA MET A 240 0.36 -13.77 -2.70
C MET A 240 0.28 -15.13 -3.41
N VAL A 241 0.22 -15.13 -4.75
CA VAL A 241 0.21 -16.38 -5.54
C VAL A 241 1.50 -17.17 -5.31
N SER A 242 2.66 -16.49 -5.26
CA SER A 242 3.93 -17.15 -4.99
C SER A 242 3.98 -17.77 -3.59
N GLN A 243 3.59 -17.03 -2.56
CA GLN A 243 3.58 -17.50 -1.17
C GLN A 243 2.66 -18.71 -0.99
N VAL A 244 1.44 -18.68 -1.55
CA VAL A 244 0.52 -19.83 -1.53
C VAL A 244 1.13 -21.04 -2.23
N SER A 245 1.79 -20.83 -3.37
CA SER A 245 2.45 -21.93 -4.10
C SER A 245 3.63 -22.54 -3.32
N MET A 246 4.42 -21.73 -2.62
CA MET A 246 5.50 -22.18 -1.75
C MET A 246 4.97 -22.94 -0.54
N LEU A 247 3.92 -22.43 0.10
CA LEU A 247 3.27 -23.09 1.23
C LEU A 247 2.70 -24.45 0.82
N TYR A 248 2.03 -24.51 -0.33
CA TYR A 248 1.50 -25.76 -0.88
C TYR A 248 2.61 -26.79 -1.14
N MET A 249 3.75 -26.34 -1.71
CA MET A 249 4.91 -27.20 -1.94
C MET A 249 5.46 -27.74 -0.62
N LEU A 250 5.61 -26.91 0.42
CA LEU A 250 6.07 -27.33 1.74
C LEU A 250 5.12 -28.34 2.38
N LEU A 251 3.81 -28.10 2.33
CA LEU A 251 2.80 -29.02 2.85
C LEU A 251 2.86 -30.38 2.12
N SER A 252 3.00 -30.34 0.80
CA SER A 252 3.11 -31.54 -0.03
C SER A 252 4.37 -32.34 0.33
N LEU A 253 5.51 -31.67 0.56
CA LEU A 253 6.74 -32.30 1.03
C LEU A 253 6.54 -32.98 2.39
N CYS A 254 5.87 -32.32 3.34
CA CYS A 254 5.55 -32.88 4.66
C CYS A 254 4.63 -34.11 4.57
N MET A 255 3.70 -34.14 3.61
CA MET A 255 2.79 -35.27 3.36
C MET A 255 3.44 -36.41 2.55
N GLY A 256 4.74 -36.33 2.27
CA GLY A 256 5.50 -37.40 1.62
C GLY A 256 5.65 -37.27 0.10
N TRP A 257 5.31 -36.11 -0.49
CA TRP A 257 5.64 -35.79 -1.89
C TRP A 257 7.14 -35.55 -2.05
N THR A 258 7.94 -36.60 -1.87
CA THR A 258 9.40 -36.55 -1.97
C THR A 258 9.87 -36.91 -3.38
N LEU A 259 11.09 -36.46 -3.73
CA LEU A 259 11.81 -36.77 -4.96
C LEU A 259 12.03 -38.29 -5.10
N SER A 260 11.00 -39.04 -5.49
CA SER A 260 11.12 -40.48 -5.71
C SER A 260 11.91 -40.71 -7.00
N ARG A 261 13.17 -41.10 -6.83
CA ARG A 261 14.11 -41.39 -7.90
C ARG A 261 13.72 -42.71 -8.56
N GLY A 262 13.02 -42.60 -9.69
CA GLY A 262 12.99 -43.62 -10.75
C GLY A 262 12.72 -45.05 -10.31
N ARG A 263 11.46 -45.39 -10.03
CA ARG A 263 10.85 -46.68 -10.41
C ARG A 263 9.33 -46.55 -10.30
N LYS A 264 8.64 -46.64 -11.44
CA LYS A 264 7.19 -46.92 -11.48
C LYS A 264 6.96 -48.23 -10.70
N PRO A 265 5.89 -48.32 -9.89
CA PRO A 265 4.55 -48.24 -10.44
C PRO A 265 3.75 -47.05 -9.91
N GLN A 266 2.86 -46.64 -10.78
CA GLN A 266 1.74 -45.73 -10.58
C GLN A 266 0.88 -46.17 -9.39
N SER A 267 1.27 -45.83 -8.16
CA SER A 267 0.32 -45.70 -7.07
C SER A 267 -0.40 -44.37 -7.30
N ARG A 268 -1.72 -44.47 -7.45
CA ARG A 268 -2.63 -43.40 -7.84
C ARG A 268 -2.21 -42.07 -7.21
N PRO A 269 -1.97 -41.01 -7.99
CA PRO A 269 -1.96 -39.68 -7.39
C PRO A 269 -3.29 -39.54 -6.67
N LEU A 270 -3.32 -38.86 -5.52
CA LEU A 270 -4.57 -38.29 -5.04
C LEU A 270 -5.05 -37.35 -6.15
N GLN A 271 -5.78 -37.92 -7.12
CA GLN A 271 -6.92 -37.28 -7.73
C GLN A 271 -7.76 -36.89 -6.52
N TRP A 272 -7.51 -35.68 -6.00
CA TRP A 272 -8.63 -34.92 -5.55
C TRP A 272 -9.51 -34.84 -6.79
N GLU A 273 -10.50 -35.73 -6.82
CA GLU A 273 -11.53 -35.77 -7.83
C GLU A 273 -11.85 -34.33 -8.19
N GLN A 274 -11.98 -34.05 -9.49
CA GLN A 274 -12.51 -32.80 -10.02
C GLN A 274 -14.00 -32.68 -9.65
N SER A 275 -14.33 -32.93 -8.40
CA SER A 275 -15.59 -32.67 -7.77
C SER A 275 -15.73 -31.16 -7.65
N PRO A 276 -16.87 -30.59 -8.05
CA PRO A 276 -17.15 -29.15 -7.97
C PRO A 276 -17.02 -28.58 -6.54
N ALA A 277 -17.02 -29.43 -5.51
CA ALA A 277 -16.75 -29.04 -4.13
C ALA A 277 -15.30 -28.56 -3.89
N SER A 278 -14.33 -29.09 -4.63
CA SER A 278 -12.90 -28.75 -4.47
C SER A 278 -12.56 -27.36 -5.02
N THR A 279 -13.16 -27.02 -6.15
CA THR A 279 -13.07 -25.70 -6.76
C THR A 279 -13.85 -24.69 -5.92
N ALA A 280 -14.95 -25.10 -5.27
CA ALA A 280 -15.69 -24.26 -4.33
C ALA A 280 -14.90 -23.95 -3.06
N VAL A 281 -14.08 -24.87 -2.54
CA VAL A 281 -13.23 -24.61 -1.36
C VAL A 281 -12.01 -23.75 -1.72
N ALA A 282 -11.39 -23.97 -2.88
CA ALA A 282 -10.27 -23.14 -3.33
C ALA A 282 -10.70 -21.70 -3.70
N VAL A 283 -11.92 -21.54 -4.25
CA VAL A 283 -12.51 -20.22 -4.50
C VAL A 283 -13.11 -19.62 -3.22
N GLY A 284 -13.66 -20.44 -2.33
CA GLY A 284 -14.25 -20.02 -1.06
C GLY A 284 -13.24 -19.52 -0.04
N GLY A 285 -12.06 -20.16 0.06
CA GLY A 285 -10.98 -19.72 0.94
C GLY A 285 -10.44 -18.33 0.59
N VAL A 286 -10.41 -18.02 -0.71
CA VAL A 286 -10.00 -16.69 -1.23
C VAL A 286 -11.05 -15.62 -0.91
N ILE A 287 -12.34 -15.97 -0.85
CA ILE A 287 -13.41 -15.03 -0.49
C ILE A 287 -13.45 -14.76 1.02
N THR A 288 -13.19 -15.76 1.86
CA THR A 288 -13.21 -15.57 3.33
C THR A 288 -12.01 -14.80 3.88
N GLN A 289 -10.87 -14.76 3.18
CA GLN A 289 -9.73 -13.91 3.58
C GLN A 289 -9.77 -12.49 2.99
N GLY A 290 -10.69 -12.19 2.06
CA GLY A 290 -10.89 -10.84 1.52
C GLY A 290 -12.00 -10.04 2.20
N VAL A 291 -12.66 -10.59 3.22
CA VAL A 291 -13.78 -9.98 3.96
C VAL A 291 -13.46 -9.80 5.46
N LEU A 292 -12.23 -10.11 5.87
CA LEU A 292 -11.70 -9.81 7.21
C LEU A 292 -10.63 -8.73 7.14
#